data_AF-K3WXI7-F1
#
_entry.id   AF-K3WXI7-F1
#
_cell.length_a   1.000
_cell.length_b   1.000
_cell.length_c   1.000
_cell.angle_alpha   90.00
_cell.angle_beta   90.00
_cell.angle_gamma   90.00
#
_symmetry.space_group_name_H-M   'P 1'
#
loop_
_entity.id
_entity.type
_entity.pdbx_description
1 polymer ?
#
loop_
_entity_poly.entity_id
_entity_poly.type
_entity_poly.pdbx_seq_one_letter_code
_entity_poly.pdbx_strand_id
1 'polypeptide(L)'
;MGTLAGVVLTLLTVIASFDRVTAKLDASDIWKDYNHVQTSCDTANCASGGCLYENCEQPVSCTGGMCFFRKCKSAICEGGACLFDQTASSKCPGGACRFQNMATTLAEGYCTGGACTLDDQAHPASFAATLSE
;
A
#
# COMPACT_ATOMS: atom_id res chain seq x y z
N MET A 1 -15.64 16.68 -59.67
CA MET A 1 -15.39 15.34 -59.07
C MET A 1 -13.96 15.37 -58.54
N GLY A 2 -13.61 15.29 -57.27
CA GLY A 2 -14.30 15.21 -55.99
C GLY A 2 -13.21 15.32 -54.91
N THR A 3 -13.29 16.38 -54.10
CA THR A 3 -12.97 16.45 -52.66
C THR A 3 -11.64 15.86 -52.13
N LEU A 4 -10.57 16.67 -52.17
CA LEU A 4 -9.30 16.46 -51.42
C LEU A 4 -9.38 16.89 -49.93
N ALA A 5 -10.51 17.40 -49.46
CA ALA A 5 -10.69 17.90 -48.08
C ALA A 5 -11.02 16.80 -47.04
N GLY A 6 -11.22 15.55 -47.47
CA GLY A 6 -11.73 14.48 -46.59
C GLY A 6 -10.68 13.62 -45.88
N VAL A 7 -9.41 13.66 -46.30
CA VAL A 7 -8.38 12.70 -45.81
C VAL A 7 -7.48 13.30 -44.72
N VAL A 8 -7.32 14.62 -44.68
CA VAL A 8 -6.48 15.27 -43.65
C VAL A 8 -7.24 15.43 -42.32
N LEU A 9 -8.58 15.53 -42.36
CA LEU A 9 -9.41 15.71 -41.16
C LEU A 9 -9.64 14.41 -40.37
N THR A 10 -9.47 13.26 -41.01
CA THR A 10 -9.56 11.93 -40.36
C THR A 10 -8.28 11.51 -39.66
N LEU A 11 -7.14 12.19 -39.90
CA LEU A 11 -5.90 11.89 -39.17
C LEU A 11 -5.75 12.71 -37.87
N LEU A 12 -6.34 13.92 -37.79
CA LEU A 12 -6.27 14.74 -36.57
C LEU A 12 -7.29 14.35 -35.49
N THR A 13 -8.37 13.64 -35.83
CA THR A 13 -9.42 13.28 -34.86
C THR A 13 -9.17 11.94 -34.16
N VAL A 14 -8.32 11.06 -34.71
CA VAL A 14 -8.00 9.77 -34.07
C VAL A 14 -7.01 9.92 -32.90
N ILE A 15 -6.31 11.06 -32.81
CA ILE A 15 -5.34 11.31 -31.72
C ILE A 15 -5.99 11.94 -30.47
N ALA A 16 -7.29 12.29 -30.53
CA ALA A 16 -8.01 12.93 -29.43
C ALA A 16 -8.83 11.97 -28.55
N SER A 17 -8.75 10.65 -28.79
CA SER A 17 -9.48 9.64 -28.00
C SER A 17 -8.58 8.63 -27.29
N PHE A 18 -7.26 8.84 -27.30
CA PHE A 18 -6.41 8.30 -26.24
C PHE A 18 -6.55 9.21 -25.00
N ASP A 19 -7.79 9.34 -24.54
CA ASP A 19 -8.07 9.71 -23.16
C ASP A 19 -7.35 8.68 -22.29
N ARG A 20 -6.16 9.09 -21.82
CA ARG A 20 -5.67 8.84 -20.47
C ARG A 20 -6.31 7.63 -19.80
N VAL A 21 -6.05 6.43 -20.31
CA VAL A 21 -5.95 5.26 -19.45
C VAL A 21 -4.61 5.34 -18.73
N THR A 22 -4.32 6.47 -18.09
CA THR A 22 -3.67 6.43 -16.80
C THR A 22 -4.73 5.80 -15.91
N ALA A 23 -4.81 4.46 -15.95
CA ALA A 23 -5.35 3.70 -14.86
C ALA A 23 -4.65 4.29 -13.64
N LYS A 24 -5.40 5.12 -12.92
CA LYS A 24 -5.11 5.47 -11.56
C LYS A 24 -5.23 4.10 -10.89
N LEU A 25 -4.14 3.33 -10.92
CA LEU A 25 -3.95 2.18 -10.07
C LEU A 25 -3.90 2.80 -8.70
N ASP A 26 -5.10 3.09 -8.20
CA ASP A 26 -5.34 3.56 -6.85
C ASP A 26 -4.61 2.50 -6.02
N ALA A 27 -3.52 2.86 -5.34
CA ALA A 27 -2.68 1.88 -4.63
C ALA A 27 -3.52 1.02 -3.65
N SER A 28 -4.62 1.60 -3.21
CA SER A 28 -5.89 1.05 -2.76
C SER A 28 -6.36 -0.31 -3.35
N ASP A 29 -6.35 -0.51 -4.67
CA ASP A 29 -6.85 -1.72 -5.34
C ASP A 29 -5.84 -2.87 -5.36
N ILE A 30 -4.53 -2.57 -5.25
CA ILE A 30 -3.47 -3.62 -5.23
C ILE A 30 -3.69 -4.59 -4.06
N TRP A 31 -4.27 -4.11 -2.97
CA TRP A 31 -4.59 -4.90 -1.77
C TRP A 31 -5.84 -5.77 -1.91
N LYS A 32 -6.78 -5.42 -2.79
CA LYS A 32 -8.05 -6.15 -2.96
C LYS A 32 -7.90 -7.37 -3.84
N ASP A 33 -7.06 -7.29 -4.86
CA ASP A 33 -6.86 -8.35 -5.83
C ASP A 33 -5.77 -9.35 -5.41
N TYR A 34 -5.03 -9.05 -4.34
CA TYR A 34 -3.96 -9.91 -3.88
C TYR A 34 -4.51 -11.08 -3.05
N ASN A 35 -4.21 -12.31 -3.49
CA ASN A 35 -4.59 -13.53 -2.76
C ASN A 35 -3.63 -13.73 -1.59
N HIS A 36 -4.03 -13.26 -0.42
CA HIS A 36 -3.24 -13.44 0.80
C HIS A 36 -3.42 -14.86 1.35
N VAL A 37 -2.30 -15.51 1.66
CA VAL A 37 -2.29 -16.82 2.31
C VAL A 37 -2.44 -16.60 3.81
N GLN A 38 -3.41 -17.25 4.43
CA GLN A 38 -3.55 -17.24 5.88
C GLN A 38 -2.30 -17.86 6.51
N THR A 39 -1.62 -17.09 7.36
CA THR A 39 -0.36 -17.46 7.99
C THR A 39 -0.54 -17.53 9.50
N SER A 40 0.02 -18.55 10.14
CA SER A 40 -0.03 -18.68 11.60
C SER A 40 0.70 -17.51 12.27
N CYS A 41 0.17 -17.02 13.37
CA CYS A 41 0.81 -16.01 14.21
C CYS A 41 2.14 -16.48 14.83
N ASP A 42 2.42 -17.80 14.84
CA ASP A 42 3.71 -18.36 15.27
C ASP A 42 4.79 -18.25 14.18
N THR A 43 4.37 -17.95 12.94
CA THR A 43 5.30 -17.76 11.84
C THR A 43 5.82 -16.34 11.88
N ALA A 44 7.08 -16.19 12.28
CA ALA A 44 7.68 -14.87 12.46
C ALA A 44 7.92 -14.12 11.13
N ASN A 45 7.95 -14.79 9.99
CA ASN A 45 8.27 -14.13 8.72
C ASN A 45 7.66 -14.78 7.47
N CYS A 46 7.24 -13.94 6.54
CA CYS A 46 6.60 -14.32 5.28
C CYS A 46 7.62 -14.40 4.13
N ALA A 47 8.30 -15.54 3.97
CA ALA A 47 9.34 -15.68 2.93
C ALA A 47 8.79 -15.61 1.49
N SER A 48 7.55 -16.06 1.28
CA SER A 48 6.92 -16.13 -0.05
C SER A 48 6.29 -14.80 -0.49
N GLY A 49 6.17 -13.84 0.43
CA GLY A 49 5.25 -12.71 0.27
C GLY A 49 3.79 -13.15 0.31
N GLY A 50 2.90 -12.20 0.54
CA GLY A 50 1.46 -12.44 0.48
C GLY A 50 0.83 -13.05 1.71
N CYS A 51 1.33 -12.73 2.90
CA CYS A 51 0.81 -13.32 4.13
C CYS A 51 -0.35 -12.51 4.72
N LEU A 52 -1.32 -13.22 5.28
CA LEU A 52 -2.38 -12.67 6.13
C LEU A 52 -2.20 -13.19 7.55
N TYR A 53 -1.90 -12.28 8.47
CA TYR A 53 -1.94 -12.51 9.91
C TYR A 53 -3.24 -11.93 10.45
N GLU A 54 -4.08 -12.77 11.05
CA GLU A 54 -5.38 -12.35 11.58
C GLU A 54 -5.56 -12.75 13.04
N ASN A 55 -6.08 -11.83 13.86
CA ASN A 55 -6.42 -12.04 15.28
C ASN A 55 -5.20 -12.51 16.11
N CYS A 56 -3.99 -12.04 15.77
CA CYS A 56 -2.79 -12.41 16.51
C CYS A 56 -2.67 -11.66 17.84
N GLU A 57 -2.56 -12.39 18.95
CA GLU A 57 -2.31 -11.83 20.28
C GLU A 57 -0.82 -11.55 20.53
N GLN A 58 0.06 -12.38 19.96
CA GLN A 58 1.50 -12.15 19.96
C GLN A 58 1.93 -11.14 18.89
N PRO A 59 3.05 -10.43 19.10
CA PRO A 59 3.60 -9.56 18.07
C PRO A 59 4.05 -10.37 16.85
N VAL A 60 3.66 -9.91 15.66
CA VAL A 60 4.05 -10.49 14.37
C VAL A 60 4.87 -9.48 13.55
N SER A 61 5.81 -9.96 12.74
CA SER A 61 6.63 -9.11 11.90
C SER A 61 6.65 -9.56 10.44
N CYS A 62 7.00 -8.63 9.55
CA CYS A 62 7.18 -8.88 8.13
C CYS A 62 8.42 -8.15 7.66
N THR A 63 9.42 -8.90 7.17
CA THR A 63 10.68 -8.32 6.70
C THR A 63 10.66 -7.99 5.22
N GLY A 64 9.66 -8.45 4.47
CA GLY A 64 9.58 -8.26 3.01
C GLY A 64 8.36 -8.93 2.39
N GLY A 65 8.11 -8.63 1.11
CA GLY A 65 6.92 -9.08 0.39
C GLY A 65 5.68 -8.24 0.69
N MET A 66 4.48 -8.81 0.48
CA MET A 66 3.21 -8.20 0.85
C MET A 66 2.66 -8.84 2.13
N CYS A 67 2.35 -8.06 3.14
CA CYS A 67 1.85 -8.56 4.42
C CYS A 67 0.59 -7.81 4.84
N PHE A 68 -0.43 -8.56 5.23
CA PHE A 68 -1.68 -8.01 5.74
C PHE A 68 -1.86 -8.44 7.19
N PHE A 69 -1.93 -7.45 8.08
CA PHE A 69 -2.20 -7.63 9.51
C PHE A 69 -3.61 -7.15 9.80
N ARG A 70 -4.51 -8.05 10.21
CA ARG A 70 -5.91 -7.74 10.50
C ARG A 70 -6.26 -8.10 11.94
N LYS A 71 -6.77 -7.14 12.70
CA LYS A 71 -7.18 -7.34 14.11
C LYS A 71 -6.08 -7.89 15.00
N CYS A 72 -4.82 -7.56 14.71
CA CYS A 72 -3.68 -7.99 15.53
C CYS A 72 -3.49 -7.05 16.72
N LYS A 73 -2.98 -7.58 17.83
CA LYS A 73 -2.59 -6.77 18.99
C LYS A 73 -1.36 -5.92 18.66
N SER A 74 -0.36 -6.50 18.01
CA SER A 74 0.84 -5.79 17.58
C SER A 74 1.43 -6.36 16.29
N ALA A 75 1.87 -5.48 15.39
CA ALA A 75 2.52 -5.87 14.15
C ALA A 75 3.62 -4.88 13.71
N ILE A 76 4.70 -5.39 13.12
CA ILE A 76 5.85 -4.58 12.66
C ILE A 76 6.14 -4.89 11.18
N CYS A 77 6.23 -3.84 10.37
CA CYS A 77 6.69 -3.92 8.98
C CYS A 77 8.13 -3.40 8.88
N GLU A 78 9.08 -4.31 8.69
CA GLU A 78 10.49 -3.98 8.53
C GLU A 78 10.85 -3.74 7.06
N GLY A 79 10.05 -4.25 6.12
CA GLY A 79 10.24 -4.06 4.69
C GLY A 79 9.11 -4.62 3.84
N GLY A 80 9.14 -4.33 2.54
CA GLY A 80 8.09 -4.72 1.60
C GLY A 80 6.90 -3.77 1.60
N ALA A 81 5.71 -4.30 1.34
CA ALA A 81 4.45 -3.57 1.42
C ALA A 81 3.58 -4.18 2.52
N CYS A 82 3.14 -3.38 3.49
CA CYS A 82 2.34 -3.83 4.60
C CYS A 82 1.01 -3.09 4.71
N LEU A 83 -0.06 -3.82 5.00
CA LEU A 83 -1.36 -3.28 5.34
C LEU A 83 -1.69 -3.63 6.80
N PHE A 84 -2.06 -2.62 7.57
CA PHE A 84 -2.58 -2.75 8.93
C PHE A 84 -4.06 -2.37 8.92
N ASP A 85 -4.94 -3.31 9.26
CA ASP A 85 -6.38 -3.08 9.45
C ASP A 85 -6.79 -3.47 10.87
N GLN A 86 -7.44 -2.57 11.61
CA GLN A 86 -7.91 -2.84 12.98
C GLN A 86 -6.82 -3.37 13.92
N THR A 87 -5.55 -3.05 13.65
CA THR A 87 -4.43 -3.46 14.49
C THR A 87 -4.26 -2.43 15.60
N ALA A 88 -4.02 -2.87 16.84
CA ALA A 88 -3.90 -1.95 17.98
C ALA A 88 -2.54 -1.23 17.98
N SER A 89 -1.44 -1.98 17.84
CA SER A 89 -0.10 -1.38 17.79
C SER A 89 0.62 -1.74 16.49
N SER A 90 0.90 -0.74 15.66
CA SER A 90 1.56 -0.95 14.37
C SER A 90 2.80 -0.08 14.25
N LYS A 91 3.88 -0.65 13.71
CA LYS A 91 5.12 0.08 13.43
C LYS A 91 5.61 -0.18 12.02
N CYS A 92 6.11 0.87 11.39
CA CYS A 92 6.68 0.87 10.05
C CYS A 92 8.07 1.52 10.07
N PRO A 93 9.09 0.81 10.58
CA PRO A 93 10.48 1.21 10.42
C PRO A 93 10.99 1.15 8.98
N GLY A 94 10.34 0.40 8.08
CA GLY A 94 10.72 0.32 6.67
C GLY A 94 9.60 -0.16 5.75
N GLY A 95 9.82 -0.08 4.44
CA GLY A 95 8.84 -0.50 3.42
C GLY A 95 7.76 0.55 3.12
N ALA A 96 6.66 0.11 2.51
CA ALA A 96 5.48 0.90 2.22
C ALA A 96 4.31 0.42 3.10
N CYS A 97 3.83 1.25 4.01
CA CYS A 97 2.86 0.87 5.03
C CYS A 97 1.55 1.62 4.85
N ARG A 98 0.45 0.89 4.82
CA ARG A 98 -0.90 1.44 4.82
C ARG A 98 -1.58 1.12 6.14
N PHE A 99 -2.11 2.14 6.79
CA PHE A 99 -2.86 2.04 8.04
C PHE A 99 -4.32 2.38 7.76
N GLN A 100 -5.22 1.45 8.06
CA GLN A 100 -6.66 1.60 7.86
C GLN A 100 -7.41 1.15 9.11
N ASN A 101 -8.48 1.86 9.45
CA ASN A 101 -9.39 1.49 10.54
C ASN A 101 -8.65 1.10 11.83
N MET A 102 -7.61 1.84 12.21
CA MET A 102 -6.75 1.48 13.33
C MET A 102 -7.59 1.34 14.62
N ALA A 103 -7.38 0.25 15.37
CA ALA A 103 -8.19 -0.04 16.55
C ALA A 103 -7.94 0.96 17.69
N THR A 104 -6.77 1.58 17.71
CA THR A 104 -6.38 2.65 18.62
C THR A 104 -5.62 3.73 17.87
N THR A 105 -5.52 4.92 18.46
CA THR A 105 -4.67 6.00 17.94
C THR A 105 -3.23 5.51 17.76
N LEU A 106 -2.64 5.80 16.60
CA LEU A 106 -1.25 5.48 16.31
C LEU A 106 -0.32 6.21 17.29
N ALA A 107 0.60 5.46 17.90
CA ALA A 107 1.60 6.03 18.80
C ALA A 107 2.68 6.78 18.02
N GLU A 108 3.41 7.68 18.70
CA GLU A 108 4.60 8.30 18.12
C GLU A 108 5.59 7.24 17.61
N GLY A 109 6.22 7.54 16.47
CA GLY A 109 7.16 6.61 15.83
C GLY A 109 6.49 5.38 15.20
N TYR A 110 5.18 5.40 14.94
CA TYR A 110 4.52 4.37 14.13
C TYR A 110 5.06 4.35 12.69
N CYS A 111 5.57 5.49 12.20
CA CYS A 111 6.19 5.64 10.88
C CYS A 111 7.58 6.25 11.00
N THR A 112 8.61 5.42 11.18
CA THR A 112 9.97 5.91 11.45
C THR A 112 10.90 5.86 10.25
N GLY A 113 10.68 4.98 9.27
CA GLY A 113 11.57 4.88 8.11
C GLY A 113 10.94 4.34 6.82
N GLY A 114 9.64 3.99 6.84
CA GLY A 114 8.90 3.60 5.64
C GLY A 114 8.11 4.74 4.99
N ALA A 115 7.54 4.47 3.82
CA ALA A 115 6.53 5.31 3.20
C ALA A 115 5.15 4.96 3.79
N CYS A 116 4.59 5.84 4.61
CA CYS A 116 3.35 5.57 5.32
C CYS A 116 2.16 6.26 4.68
N THR A 117 1.02 5.60 4.70
CA THR A 117 -0.28 6.13 4.28
C THR A 117 -1.30 5.80 5.35
N LEU A 118 -1.95 6.82 5.91
CA LEU A 118 -3.01 6.67 6.90
C LEU A 118 -4.33 7.08 6.24
N ASP A 119 -5.30 6.15 6.19
CA ASP A 119 -6.61 6.39 5.56
C ASP A 119 -6.48 7.03 4.16
N ASP A 120 -5.58 6.46 3.35
CA ASP A 120 -5.25 6.89 1.99
C ASP A 120 -4.61 8.29 1.86
N GLN A 121 -4.21 8.89 2.98
CA GLN A 121 -3.40 10.11 3.00
C GLN A 121 -1.94 9.79 3.29
N ALA A 122 -1.03 10.27 2.44
CA ALA A 122 0.40 10.11 2.66
C ALA A 122 0.80 10.80 3.97
N HIS A 123 1.52 10.08 4.82
CA HIS A 123 2.02 10.61 6.08
C HIS A 123 3.55 10.61 6.06
N PRO A 124 4.20 11.76 6.30
CA PRO A 124 5.66 11.82 6.33
C PRO A 124 6.21 10.92 7.43
N ALA A 125 7.29 10.20 7.11
CA ALA A 125 8.05 9.46 8.12
C ALA A 125 8.79 10.43 9.04
N SER A 126 8.90 10.07 10.31
CA SER A 126 9.60 10.88 11.33
C SER A 126 11.06 11.17 10.94
N PHE A 127 11.71 10.27 10.19
CA PHE A 127 13.08 10.44 9.71
C PHE A 127 13.19 11.18 8.35
N ALA A 128 12.13 11.14 7.52
CA ALA A 128 12.10 11.87 6.26
C ALA A 128 11.91 13.38 6.49
N ALA A 129 11.22 13.76 7.57
CA ALA A 129 11.05 15.16 7.97
C ALA A 129 12.40 15.85 8.28
N THR A 130 13.39 15.12 8.80
CA THR A 130 14.71 15.65 9.18
C THR A 130 15.75 15.69 8.05
N LEU A 131 15.46 15.07 6.90
CA LEU A 131 16.38 15.02 5.74
C LEU A 131 16.06 16.10 4.68
N SER A 132 15.03 16.93 4.92
CA SER A 132 14.62 18.01 4.01
C SER A 132 15.08 19.41 4.47
N GLU A 133 15.98 19.50 5.47
CA GLU A 133 16.61 20.76 5.92
C GLU A 133 18.01 20.96 5.34
#